data_AF-A0A919TYK6-F1
#
_entry.id   AF-A0A919TYK6-F1
#
_cell.length_a   1.000
_cell.length_b   1.000
_cell.length_c   1.000
_cell.angle_alpha   90.00
_cell.angle_beta   90.00
_cell.angle_gamma   90.00
#
_symmetry.space_group_name_H-M   'P 1'
#
loop_
_entity.id
_entity.type
_entity.pdbx_description
1 polymer ?
#
loop_
_entity_poly.entity_id
_entity_poly.type
_entity_poly.pdbx_seq_one_letter_code
_entity_poly.pdbx_strand_id
1 'polypeptide(L)' 'MVAMATCNLCPPDRRDVPDDRMAEHLRTAHPEVDKDGTHRSDDSTIIPDAADASRPR' A
#
# COMPACT_ATOMS: atom_id res chain seq x y z
N MET A 1 12.00 -15.29 -19.07
CA MET A 1 11.73 -13.83 -19.04
C MET A 1 11.45 -13.49 -17.59
N VAL A 2 12.19 -12.56 -17.01
CA VAL A 2 11.94 -12.09 -15.63
C VAL A 2 10.75 -11.13 -15.70
N ALA A 3 9.68 -11.40 -14.95
CA ALA A 3 8.55 -10.49 -14.87
C ALA A 3 8.97 -9.26 -14.05
N MET A 4 8.60 -8.06 -14.49
CA MET A 4 8.81 -6.83 -13.72
C MET A 4 7.51 -6.46 -13.03
N ALA A 5 7.61 -6.18 -11.73
CA ALA A 5 6.55 -5.70 -10.90
C ALA A 5 6.77 -4.22 -10.59
N THR A 6 5.67 -3.46 -10.49
CA THR A 6 5.73 -2.04 -10.16
C THR A 6 5.44 -1.83 -8.68
N CYS A 7 6.41 -1.32 -7.93
CA CYS A 7 6.26 -0.87 -6.56
C CYS A 7 5.67 0.55 -6.52
N ASN A 8 4.38 0.67 -6.22
CA ASN A 8 3.70 1.98 -6.12
C ASN A 8 4.14 2.83 -4.92
N LEU A 9 4.91 2.25 -3.99
CA LEU A 9 5.47 2.97 -2.83
C LEU A 9 6.76 3.72 -3.17
N CYS A 10 7.43 3.31 -4.25
CA CYS A 10 8.65 3.95 -4.72
C CYS A 10 8.31 5.15 -5.64
N PRO A 11 9.19 6.18 -5.70
CA PRO A 11 9.05 7.25 -6.67
C PRO A 11 9.10 6.69 -8.10
N PRO A 12 8.48 7.38 -9.08
CA PRO A 12 8.27 6.86 -10.44
C PRO A 12 9.55 6.48 -11.18
N ASP A 13 10.69 7.06 -10.79
CA ASP A 13 12.02 6.78 -11.34
C ASP A 13 12.61 5.43 -10.84
N ARG A 14 12.08 4.86 -9.75
CA ARG A 14 12.61 3.67 -9.07
C ARG A 14 11.55 2.61 -8.71
N ARG A 15 10.40 2.64 -9.40
CA ARG A 15 9.28 1.74 -9.10
C ARG A 15 9.36 0.37 -9.77
N ASP A 16 10.21 0.19 -10.78
CA ASP A 16 10.33 -1.08 -11.49
C ASP A 16 11.28 -2.02 -10.74
N VAL A 17 10.73 -3.14 -10.26
CA VAL A 17 11.45 -4.14 -9.47
C VAL A 17 11.19 -5.52 -10.09
N PRO A 18 12.20 -6.40 -10.19
CA PRO A 18 11.97 -7.78 -10.63
C PRO A 18 10.97 -8.48 -9.70
N ASP A 19 9.98 -9.18 -10.26
CA ASP A 19 8.92 -9.86 -9.51
C ASP A 19 9.51 -10.84 -8.48
N ASP A 20 10.51 -11.63 -8.87
CA ASP A 20 11.26 -12.54 -7.99
C ASP A 20 11.97 -11.83 -6.83
N ARG A 21 12.22 -10.51 -6.95
CA ARG A 21 12.86 -9.66 -5.94
C ARG A 21 11.88 -8.77 -5.18
N MET A 22 10.61 -8.74 -5.57
CA MET A 22 9.60 -7.87 -4.98
C MET A 22 9.41 -8.16 -3.48
N ALA A 23 9.40 -9.43 -3.10
CA ALA A 23 9.25 -9.84 -1.70
C ALA A 23 10.45 -9.45 -0.80
N GLU A 24 11.67 -9.46 -1.35
CA GLU A 24 12.88 -9.00 -0.67
C GLU A 24 12.90 -7.47 -0.59
N HIS A 25 12.61 -6.80 -1.71
CA HIS A 25 12.51 -5.35 -1.80
C HIS A 25 11.53 -4.77 -0.77
N LEU A 26 10.30 -5.30 -0.69
CA LEU A 26 9.31 -4.83 0.29
C LEU A 26 9.81 -4.97 1.73
N ARG A 27 10.41 -6.11 2.09
CA ARG A 27 10.94 -6.33 3.45
C ARG A 27 12.10 -5.41 3.83
N THR A 28 12.92 -5.02 2.86
CA THR A 28 14.12 -4.19 3.11
C THR A 28 13.82 -2.69 2.97
N ALA A 29 13.11 -2.28 1.93
CA ALA A 29 12.83 -0.88 1.62
C ALA A 29 11.57 -0.36 2.30
N HIS A 30 10.59 -1.23 2.56
CA HIS A 30 9.29 -0.89 3.15
C HIS A 30 8.94 -1.83 4.32
N PRO A 31 9.75 -1.89 5.39
CA PRO A 31 9.49 -2.80 6.53
C PRO A 31 8.19 -2.48 7.29
N GLU A 32 7.65 -1.28 7.07
CA GLU A 32 6.36 -0.81 7.56
C GLU A 32 5.17 -1.30 6.73
N VAL A 33 5.38 -1.94 5.59
CA VAL A 33 4.33 -2.47 4.71
C VAL A 33 4.40 -4.00 4.69
N ASP A 34 3.29 -4.65 5.03
CA ASP A 34 3.16 -6.10 4.94
C ASP A 34 3.07 -6.56 3.48
N LYS A 35 3.29 -7.85 3.23
CA LYS A 35 3.42 -8.43 1.88
C LYS A 35 2.24 -8.17 0.95
N ASP A 36 1.08 -7.91 1.52
CA ASP A 36 -0.18 -7.62 0.81
C ASP A 36 -0.33 -6.14 0.42
N GLY A 37 0.68 -5.29 0.70
CA GLY A 37 0.63 -3.85 0.47
C GLY A 37 -0.07 -3.06 1.58
N THR A 38 -0.44 -3.72 2.67
CA THR A 38 -1.06 -3.10 3.85
C THR A 38 0.02 -2.43 4.69
N HIS A 39 -0.08 -1.11 4.87
CA HIS A 39 0.78 -0.38 5.80
C HIS A 39 0.43 -0.78 7.24
N ARG A 40 1.40 -1.30 7.98
CA ARG A 40 1.21 -1.87 9.33
C ARG A 40 0.86 -0.79 10.37
N SER A 41 1.16 0.48 10.09
CA SER A 41 0.80 1.60 10.95
C SER A 41 -0.45 2.34 10.47
N ASP A 42 -1.19 1.78 9.52
CA ASP A 42 -2.48 2.31 9.13
C ASP A 42 -3.51 1.95 10.20
N ASP A 43 -3.48 2.68 11.32
CA ASP A 43 -4.64 2.94 12.17
C ASP A 43 -5.62 3.86 11.40
N SER A 44 -5.85 3.60 10.11
CA SER A 44 -6.95 4.21 9.41
C SER A 44 -8.19 3.52 9.94
N THR A 45 -8.69 4.04 11.06
CA THR A 45 -10.08 3.86 11.43
C THR A 45 -10.89 4.25 10.21
N ILE A 46 -11.53 3.27 9.58
CA ILE A 46 -12.56 3.51 8.57
C ILE A 46 -13.67 4.22 9.34
N ILE A 47 -13.64 5.56 9.36
CA ILE A 47 -14.73 6.36 9.94
C ILE A 47 -15.92 6.13 9.00
N PRO A 48 -16.97 5.41 9.42
CA PRO A 48 -18.19 5.37 8.63
C PRO A 48 -18.63 6.83 8.48
N ASP A 49 -18.81 7.23 7.23
CA ASP A 49 -19.25 8.56 6.87
C ASP A 49 -20.47 8.95 7.72
N ALA A 50 -20.29 9.98 8.55
CA ALA A 50 -21.34 10.51 9.43
C ALA A 50 -22.28 11.46 8.66
N ALA A 51 -22.56 11.22 7.37
CA ALA A 51 -23.53 12.00 6.62
C ALA A 51 -24.83 11.23 6.39
N ASP A 52 -25.54 10.88 7.47
CA ASP A 52 -27.02 10.90 7.46
C ASP A 52 -27.60 11.03 8.88
N ALA A 53 -27.25 12.10 9.59
CA ALA A 53 -27.94 12.48 10.84
C ALA A 53 -28.52 13.90 10.79
N SER A 54 -28.81 14.41 9.59
CA SER A 54 -29.39 15.74 9.42
C SER A 54 -30.42 15.76 8.30
N ARG A 55 -31.47 14.95 8.44
CA ARG A 55 -32.74 15.20 7.76
C ARG A 55 -33.84 15.42 8.79
N PRO A 56 -34.15 16.68 9.16
CA PRO A 56 -35.33 16.94 9.98
C PRO A 56 -36.58 16.63 9.14
N ARG A 57 -37.52 15.89 9.72
CA ARG A 57 -38.92 15.84 9.29
C ARG A 57 -39.78 16.55 10.30
#